data_AF-A0A2U3LI97-F1
#
_entry.id   AF-A0A2U3LI97-F1
#
_cell.length_a   1.000
_cell.length_b   1.000
_cell.length_c   1.000
_cell.angle_alpha   90.00
_cell.angle_beta   90.00
_cell.angle_gamma   90.00
#
_symmetry.space_group_name_H-M   'P 1'
#
loop_
_entity.id
_entity.type
_entity.pdbx_description
1 polymer ?
#
loop_
_entity_poly.entity_id
_entity_poly.type
_entity_poly.pdbx_seq_one_letter_code
_entity_poly.pdbx_strand_id
1 'polypeptide(L)'
;MSEKIMVLNGHGIDIRVNSGHLKIKEGFPFKGNITEHYLDRGLNDIEHLVILGQTGSITIDAIKWMMDQDMIVSFLDPDGNIVTDFIPQNNISGIVKRRQATPSNSFNLEISSWLLSEKFKQQRNTLIHLSTKYRQAIWWTEEREQRIEKALTISSNREELLVSSLNPDAQRVLEAQAAAAYWPAFEGVELSWQKSAKIPNHWRTIGNRTSPKSCSPRKAIDPFHAGLNYLYAVLETKFKRSCFINGIDSDFGIIHADHANRASLVYDLIEPLRPKVDKVLFDWCMATSFNKKQFFETREGVCRIAPDVVSNIIPFVSELDRDVENIVKGYASYFKNKWVVQRPGEFAENEPDRRKSANKVERKAFKYKEVSLPTPSVKINTEKPSNQFIPPAIENLVTDNVDNETSGFFCLECGIAFVPEKPGQRFCGKTHKDTYRKRLLRQKRVSEGKCPQCGRPMEQTAEGTYKDRLTYCNDCMEYWKRKYREKKA
;
A
#
# COMPACT_ATOMS: atom_id res chain seq x y z
N MET A 1 -30.30 12.78 7.33
CA MET A 1 -29.26 12.19 6.46
C MET A 1 -29.12 10.76 6.92
N SER A 2 -29.46 9.78 6.09
CA SER A 2 -29.23 8.38 6.45
C SER A 2 -27.72 8.14 6.56
N GLU A 3 -27.29 7.55 7.67
CA GLU A 3 -25.88 7.21 7.88
C GLU A 3 -25.53 6.03 6.99
N LYS A 4 -24.74 6.27 5.94
CA LYS A 4 -24.20 5.20 5.08
C LYS A 4 -23.28 4.24 5.81
N ILE A 5 -22.67 4.69 6.91
CA ILE A 5 -21.77 3.89 7.75
C ILE A 5 -22.39 3.75 9.13
N MET A 6 -22.66 2.52 9.55
CA MET A 6 -23.14 2.21 10.90
C MET A 6 -21.98 1.64 11.73
N VAL A 7 -21.74 2.23 12.90
CA VAL A 7 -20.66 1.81 13.81
C VAL A 7 -21.25 1.08 14.99
N LEU A 8 -20.86 -0.18 15.19
CA LEU A 8 -21.28 -0.99 16.32
C LEU A 8 -20.17 -1.07 17.36
N ASN A 9 -20.51 -0.76 18.61
CA ASN A 9 -19.60 -0.77 19.73
C ASN A 9 -20.19 -1.50 20.95
N GLY A 10 -19.37 -1.66 22.00
CA GLY A 10 -19.77 -2.30 23.25
C GLY A 10 -19.58 -3.83 23.30
N HIS A 11 -20.06 -4.44 24.38
CA HIS A 11 -19.97 -5.88 24.62
C HIS A 11 -21.30 -6.57 24.33
N GLY A 12 -21.27 -7.77 23.74
CA GLY A 12 -22.48 -8.54 23.45
C GLY A 12 -23.28 -8.03 22.26
N ILE A 13 -22.59 -7.52 21.22
CA ILE A 13 -23.23 -7.18 19.94
C ILE A 13 -23.90 -8.44 19.39
N ASP A 14 -25.12 -8.34 18.88
CA ASP A 14 -25.83 -9.48 18.31
C ASP A 14 -26.48 -9.12 16.97
N ILE A 15 -26.08 -9.82 15.91
CA ILE A 15 -26.54 -9.59 14.54
C ILE A 15 -27.18 -10.86 14.01
N ARG A 16 -28.50 -10.78 13.74
CA ARG A 16 -29.28 -11.92 13.26
C ARG A 16 -30.38 -11.50 12.30
N VAL A 17 -30.83 -12.43 11.47
CA VAL A 17 -32.03 -12.23 10.66
C VAL A 17 -33.25 -12.59 11.50
N ASN A 18 -34.23 -11.69 11.58
CA ASN A 18 -35.52 -11.92 12.21
C ASN A 18 -36.64 -11.52 11.24
N SER A 19 -37.50 -12.48 10.88
CA SER A 19 -38.66 -12.24 10.00
C SER A 19 -38.28 -11.54 8.69
N GLY A 20 -37.13 -11.90 8.09
CA GLY A 20 -36.62 -11.31 6.84
C GLY A 20 -35.82 -10.01 7.00
N HIS A 21 -35.83 -9.40 8.18
CA HIS A 21 -35.11 -8.17 8.50
C HIS A 21 -33.76 -8.48 9.13
N LEU A 22 -32.75 -7.62 8.90
CA LEU A 22 -31.52 -7.70 9.68
C LEU A 22 -31.75 -7.00 11.02
N LYS A 23 -31.78 -7.78 12.09
CA LYS A 23 -31.83 -7.26 13.46
C LYS A 23 -30.41 -7.10 13.98
N ILE A 24 -30.05 -5.88 14.34
CA ILE A 24 -28.77 -5.53 14.96
C ILE A 24 -29.06 -5.03 16.37
N LYS A 25 -28.57 -5.76 17.37
CA LYS A 25 -28.54 -5.31 18.75
C LYS A 25 -27.15 -4.77 19.05
N GLU A 26 -27.06 -3.49 19.41
CA GLU A 26 -25.81 -2.88 19.84
C GLU A 26 -25.29 -3.52 21.13
N GLY A 27 -23.98 -3.45 21.35
CA GLY A 27 -23.38 -3.92 22.58
C GLY A 27 -23.89 -3.12 23.77
N PHE A 28 -23.84 -3.73 24.96
CA PHE A 28 -24.21 -3.06 26.20
C PHE A 28 -23.42 -1.75 26.34
N PRO A 29 -24.09 -0.59 26.32
CA PRO A 29 -23.40 0.67 26.46
C PRO A 29 -22.95 0.83 27.92
N PHE A 30 -21.84 1.53 28.14
CA PHE A 30 -21.40 1.84 29.50
C PHE A 30 -22.42 2.73 30.25
N LYS A 31 -23.25 3.48 29.50
CA LYS A 31 -24.40 4.24 29.99
C LYS A 31 -25.50 4.25 28.93
N GLY A 32 -26.75 4.01 29.32
CA GLY A 32 -27.91 4.10 28.44
C GLY A 32 -28.67 2.78 28.28
N ASN A 33 -29.69 2.79 27.43
CA ASN A 33 -30.45 1.60 27.07
C ASN A 33 -29.80 0.89 25.89
N ILE A 34 -30.04 -0.42 25.79
CA ILE A 34 -29.64 -1.19 24.61
C ILE A 34 -30.44 -0.71 23.41
N THR A 35 -29.74 -0.36 22.33
CA THR A 35 -30.37 -0.01 21.06
C THR A 35 -30.52 -1.26 20.19
N GLU A 36 -31.69 -1.44 19.59
CA GLU A 36 -31.93 -2.43 18.54
C GLU A 36 -32.32 -1.72 17.25
N HIS A 37 -31.68 -2.13 16.16
CA HIS A 37 -31.98 -1.66 14.81
C HIS A 37 -32.57 -2.80 13.98
N TYR A 38 -33.53 -2.48 13.14
CA TYR A 38 -34.13 -3.39 12.18
C TYR A 38 -33.92 -2.79 10.79
N LEU A 39 -33.21 -3.51 9.92
CA LEU A 39 -32.97 -3.09 8.54
C LEU A 39 -33.82 -3.92 7.59
N ASP A 40 -34.56 -3.20 6.75
CA ASP A 40 -35.34 -3.75 5.64
C ASP A 40 -34.46 -3.89 4.39
N ARG A 41 -34.66 -4.95 3.61
CA ARG A 41 -33.92 -5.12 2.33
C ARG A 41 -34.16 -3.95 1.35
N GLY A 42 -35.41 -3.47 1.25
CA GLY A 42 -35.76 -2.45 0.26
C GLY A 42 -35.51 -1.00 0.65
N LEU A 43 -35.27 -0.72 1.94
CA LEU A 43 -35.22 0.65 2.48
C LEU A 43 -33.93 0.95 3.25
N ASN A 44 -33.02 0.00 3.38
CA ASN A 44 -31.75 0.26 4.06
C ASN A 44 -30.77 1.01 3.15
N ASP A 45 -30.18 2.07 3.69
CA ASP A 45 -29.15 2.89 3.03
C ASP A 45 -27.74 2.60 3.60
N ILE A 46 -27.60 1.59 4.46
CA ILE A 46 -26.33 1.30 5.14
C ILE A 46 -25.44 0.53 4.18
N GLU A 47 -24.34 1.15 3.76
CA GLU A 47 -23.38 0.56 2.84
C GLU A 47 -22.22 -0.11 3.57
N HIS A 48 -21.91 0.31 4.81
CA HIS A 48 -20.76 -0.17 5.56
C HIS A 48 -21.07 -0.30 7.05
N LEU A 49 -20.95 -1.52 7.57
CA LEU A 49 -21.00 -1.84 8.99
C LEU A 49 -19.59 -1.93 9.57
N VAL A 50 -19.25 -1.08 10.52
CA VAL A 50 -17.95 -1.11 11.22
C VAL A 50 -18.14 -1.64 12.64
N ILE A 51 -17.53 -2.77 12.94
CA ILE A 51 -17.62 -3.44 14.25
C ILE A 51 -16.34 -3.15 15.04
N LEU A 52 -16.50 -2.38 16.12
CA LEU A 52 -15.44 -2.07 17.10
C LEU A 52 -15.52 -2.96 18.35
N GLY A 53 -16.66 -3.65 18.54
CA GLY A 53 -16.95 -4.40 19.76
C GLY A 53 -16.04 -5.61 19.96
N GLN A 54 -15.71 -5.90 21.22
CA GLN A 54 -14.79 -6.98 21.58
C GLN A 54 -15.49 -8.35 21.72
N THR A 55 -16.82 -8.36 21.85
CA THR A 55 -17.60 -9.58 22.08
C THR A 55 -18.95 -9.47 21.39
N GLY A 56 -19.42 -10.57 20.81
CA GLY A 56 -20.72 -10.62 20.15
C GLY A 56 -20.95 -11.90 19.37
N SER A 57 -22.10 -11.98 18.71
CA SER A 57 -22.50 -13.06 17.81
C SER A 57 -23.04 -12.53 16.50
N ILE A 58 -22.67 -13.18 15.40
CA ILE A 58 -23.22 -12.94 14.07
C ILE A 58 -23.69 -14.28 13.54
N THR A 59 -24.97 -14.36 13.17
CA THR A 59 -25.51 -15.58 12.55
C THR A 59 -25.06 -15.69 11.08
N ILE A 60 -24.96 -16.92 10.56
CA ILE A 60 -24.60 -17.14 9.14
C ILE A 60 -25.60 -16.46 8.21
N ASP A 61 -26.90 -16.49 8.57
CA ASP A 61 -27.95 -15.85 7.78
C ASP A 61 -27.80 -14.32 7.75
N ALA A 62 -27.34 -13.71 8.84
CA ALA A 62 -27.02 -12.28 8.86
C ALA A 62 -25.86 -11.94 7.92
N ILE A 63 -24.81 -12.76 7.88
CA ILE A 63 -23.69 -12.56 6.95
C ILE A 63 -24.19 -12.61 5.50
N LYS A 64 -24.95 -13.65 5.15
CA LYS A 64 -25.53 -13.79 3.80
C LYS A 64 -26.44 -12.61 3.46
N TRP A 65 -27.32 -12.22 4.39
CA TRP A 65 -28.21 -11.08 4.22
C TRP A 65 -27.43 -9.80 3.92
N MET A 66 -26.36 -9.50 4.66
CA MET A 66 -25.52 -8.32 4.44
C MET A 66 -24.80 -8.38 3.08
N MET A 67 -24.28 -9.55 2.70
CA MET A 67 -23.63 -9.73 1.38
C MET A 67 -24.62 -9.58 0.22
N ASP A 68 -25.85 -10.09 0.36
CA ASP A 68 -26.93 -9.93 -0.64
C ASP A 68 -27.36 -8.47 -0.82
N GLN A 69 -27.07 -7.59 0.14
CA GLN A 69 -27.39 -6.16 0.11
C GLN A 69 -26.16 -5.30 -0.24
N ASP A 70 -25.09 -5.93 -0.73
CA ASP A 70 -23.83 -5.27 -1.08
C ASP A 70 -23.21 -4.46 0.08
N MET A 71 -23.50 -4.85 1.33
CA MET A 71 -22.95 -4.21 2.52
C MET A 71 -21.53 -4.68 2.78
N ILE A 72 -20.66 -3.75 3.12
CA ILE A 72 -19.34 -4.07 3.69
C ILE A 72 -19.49 -4.32 5.18
N VAL A 73 -18.77 -5.31 5.72
CA VAL A 73 -18.61 -5.45 7.17
C VAL A 73 -17.12 -5.43 7.51
N SER A 74 -16.68 -4.52 8.37
CA SER A 74 -15.28 -4.45 8.84
C SER A 74 -15.17 -4.69 10.32
N PHE A 75 -14.19 -5.48 10.73
CA PHE A 75 -13.82 -5.70 12.11
C PHE A 75 -12.52 -4.96 12.39
N LEU A 76 -12.56 -3.97 13.27
CA LEU A 76 -11.38 -3.20 13.66
C LEU A 76 -10.92 -3.60 15.06
N ASP A 77 -9.61 -3.70 15.24
CA ASP A 77 -9.01 -3.88 16.57
C ASP A 77 -8.94 -2.54 17.33
N PRO A 78 -8.64 -2.56 18.65
CA PRO A 78 -8.51 -1.34 19.45
C PRO A 78 -7.38 -0.38 19.03
N ASP A 79 -6.47 -0.81 18.15
CA ASP A 79 -5.36 -0.02 17.61
C ASP A 79 -5.70 0.57 16.23
N GLY A 80 -6.91 0.31 15.71
CA GLY A 80 -7.39 0.79 14.43
C GLY A 80 -6.90 -0.03 13.24
N ASN A 81 -6.48 -1.27 13.42
CA ASN A 81 -6.15 -2.18 12.30
C ASN A 81 -7.38 -3.00 11.90
N ILE A 82 -7.51 -3.31 10.61
CA ILE A 82 -8.52 -4.23 10.11
C ILE A 82 -8.11 -5.67 10.48
N VAL A 83 -8.89 -6.33 11.33
CA VAL A 83 -8.72 -7.75 11.66
C VAL A 83 -9.19 -8.61 10.49
N THR A 84 -10.38 -8.29 9.97
CA THR A 84 -10.98 -8.92 8.80
C THR A 84 -12.11 -8.05 8.28
N ASP A 85 -12.47 -8.24 7.02
CA ASP A 85 -13.60 -7.61 6.36
C ASP A 85 -14.37 -8.64 5.53
N PHE A 86 -15.71 -8.52 5.55
CA PHE A 86 -16.59 -9.16 4.59
C PHE A 86 -16.93 -8.15 3.50
N ILE A 87 -16.41 -8.41 2.31
CA ILE A 87 -16.70 -7.64 1.12
C ILE A 87 -17.54 -8.55 0.21
N PRO A 88 -18.73 -8.10 -0.26
CA PRO A 88 -19.56 -8.86 -1.20
C PRO A 88 -18.69 -9.33 -2.36
N GLN A 89 -18.74 -10.62 -2.74
CA GLN A 89 -17.84 -11.20 -3.73
C GLN A 89 -18.47 -11.31 -5.12
N ASN A 90 -17.65 -11.05 -6.13
CA ASN A 90 -17.89 -11.03 -7.58
C ASN A 90 -16.58 -11.47 -8.21
N ASN A 91 -16.68 -12.12 -9.36
CA ASN A 91 -15.51 -12.63 -10.04
C ASN A 91 -14.74 -11.49 -10.72
N ILE A 92 -13.55 -11.19 -10.21
CA ILE A 92 -12.57 -10.38 -10.93
C ILE A 92 -12.03 -11.21 -12.10
N SER A 93 -12.13 -10.68 -13.31
CA SER A 93 -11.69 -11.38 -14.52
C SER A 93 -10.18 -11.70 -14.44
N GLY A 94 -9.83 -12.96 -14.74
CA GLY A 94 -8.43 -13.38 -14.80
C GLY A 94 -7.58 -12.62 -15.83
N ILE A 95 -8.22 -11.97 -16.81
CA ILE A 95 -7.54 -11.07 -17.76
C ILE A 95 -7.03 -9.81 -17.03
N VAL A 96 -7.85 -9.23 -16.15
CA VAL A 96 -7.48 -8.04 -15.38
C VAL A 96 -6.33 -8.35 -14.44
N LYS A 97 -6.43 -9.47 -13.70
CA LYS A 97 -5.36 -9.92 -12.82
C LYS A 97 -4.03 -10.08 -13.56
N ARG A 98 -4.04 -10.71 -14.75
CA ARG A 98 -2.82 -10.84 -15.57
C ARG A 98 -2.25 -9.50 -15.99
N ARG A 99 -3.10 -8.55 -16.40
CA ARG A 99 -2.64 -7.19 -16.80
C ARG A 99 -2.05 -6.41 -15.63
N GLN A 100 -2.66 -6.50 -14.45
CA GLN A 100 -2.14 -5.88 -13.23
C GLN A 100 -0.85 -6.55 -12.73
N ALA A 101 -0.68 -7.85 -13.00
CA ALA A 101 0.52 -8.60 -12.61
C ALA A 101 1.71 -8.41 -13.57
N THR A 102 1.47 -8.05 -14.83
CA THR A 102 2.53 -7.87 -15.85
C THR A 102 2.61 -6.46 -16.46
N PRO A 103 2.50 -5.36 -15.68
CA PRO A 103 2.68 -4.02 -16.21
C PRO A 103 4.15 -3.77 -16.56
N SER A 104 4.40 -2.89 -17.53
CA SER A 104 5.77 -2.42 -17.79
C SER A 104 6.24 -1.48 -16.67
N ASN A 105 7.55 -1.38 -16.46
CA ASN A 105 8.10 -0.44 -15.48
C ASN A 105 7.69 1.01 -15.77
N SER A 106 7.66 1.40 -17.04
CA SER A 106 7.22 2.75 -17.45
C SER A 106 5.76 3.02 -17.08
N PHE A 107 4.89 2.02 -17.24
CA PHE A 107 3.48 2.12 -16.89
C PHE A 107 3.28 2.29 -15.38
N ASN A 108 3.99 1.50 -14.58
CA ASN A 108 3.94 1.64 -13.12
C ASN A 108 4.47 3.01 -12.66
N LEU A 109 5.54 3.51 -13.27
CA LEU A 109 6.10 4.83 -12.97
C LEU A 109 5.14 5.98 -13.30
N GLU A 110 4.40 5.87 -14.39
CA GLU A 110 3.40 6.87 -14.79
C GLU A 110 2.27 6.94 -13.76
N ILE A 111 1.70 5.80 -13.38
CA ILE A 111 0.61 5.73 -12.40
C ILE A 111 1.07 6.18 -11.02
N SER A 112 2.24 5.74 -10.58
CA SER A 112 2.78 6.17 -9.28
C SER A 112 3.08 7.67 -9.25
N SER A 113 3.60 8.24 -10.34
CA SER A 113 3.78 9.69 -10.45
C SER A 113 2.45 10.44 -10.36
N TRP A 114 1.40 9.94 -11.00
CA TRP A 114 0.06 10.51 -10.87
C TRP A 114 -0.46 10.47 -9.43
N LEU A 115 -0.41 9.30 -8.77
CA LEU A 115 -0.87 9.14 -7.38
C LEU A 115 -0.09 10.04 -6.40
N LEU A 116 1.24 10.11 -6.56
CA LEU A 116 2.08 10.96 -5.71
C LEU A 116 1.88 12.45 -5.97
N SER A 117 1.68 12.85 -7.22
CA SER A 117 1.31 14.23 -7.58
C SER A 117 0.01 14.64 -6.88
N GLU A 118 -1.03 13.80 -6.93
CA GLU A 118 -2.30 14.08 -6.25
C GLU A 118 -2.14 14.13 -4.72
N LYS A 119 -1.33 13.24 -4.13
CA LYS A 119 -0.97 13.32 -2.70
C LYS A 119 -0.29 14.65 -2.37
N PHE A 120 0.71 15.08 -3.15
CA PHE A 120 1.44 16.31 -2.90
C PHE A 120 0.54 17.55 -3.01
N LYS A 121 -0.33 17.61 -4.03
CA LYS A 121 -1.36 18.66 -4.15
C LYS A 121 -2.24 18.70 -2.91
N GLN A 122 -2.71 17.55 -2.43
CA GLN A 122 -3.61 17.49 -1.30
C GLN A 122 -2.92 17.80 0.04
N GLN A 123 -1.64 17.48 0.19
CA GLN A 123 -0.82 17.94 1.31
C GLN A 123 -0.72 19.47 1.32
N ARG A 124 -0.44 20.10 0.16
CA ARG A 124 -0.39 21.57 0.06
C ARG A 124 -1.73 22.21 0.37
N ASN A 125 -2.83 21.66 -0.17
CA ASN A 125 -4.18 22.14 0.14
C ASN A 125 -4.47 22.11 1.65
N THR A 126 -4.01 21.05 2.34
CA THR A 126 -4.16 20.91 3.79
C THR A 126 -3.33 21.95 4.53
N LEU A 127 -2.08 22.16 4.14
CA LEU A 127 -1.19 23.16 4.73
C LEU A 127 -1.71 24.59 4.52
N ILE A 128 -2.23 24.90 3.33
CA ILE A 128 -2.86 26.20 3.02
C ILE A 128 -4.13 26.41 3.85
N HIS A 129 -4.93 25.35 4.04
CA HIS A 129 -6.09 25.40 4.91
C HIS A 129 -5.69 25.71 6.35
N LEU A 130 -4.65 25.07 6.87
CA LEU A 130 -4.11 25.36 8.21
C LEU A 130 -3.70 26.83 8.34
N SER A 131 -2.94 27.36 7.36
CA SER A 131 -2.49 28.75 7.39
C SER A 131 -3.59 29.77 7.16
N THR A 132 -4.67 29.42 6.48
CA THR A 132 -5.79 30.34 6.24
C THR A 132 -6.75 30.36 7.43
N LYS A 133 -7.09 29.19 7.97
CA LYS A 133 -8.12 29.05 9.01
C LYS A 133 -7.58 29.31 10.43
N TYR A 134 -6.35 28.91 10.72
CA TYR A 134 -5.80 28.91 12.08
C TYR A 134 -4.69 29.95 12.31
N ARG A 135 -4.45 30.87 11.38
CA ARG A 135 -3.43 31.94 11.53
C ARG A 135 -3.55 32.75 12.82
N GLN A 136 -4.78 32.95 13.29
CA GLN A 136 -5.07 33.72 14.50
C GLN A 136 -5.22 32.84 15.76
N ALA A 137 -4.98 31.54 15.66
CA ALA A 137 -5.05 30.65 16.82
C ALA A 137 -3.93 30.96 17.82
N ILE A 138 -4.23 30.83 19.11
CA ILE A 138 -3.28 31.16 20.20
C ILE A 138 -1.99 30.32 20.11
N TRP A 139 -2.12 29.06 19.69
CA TRP A 139 -1.00 28.15 19.52
C TRP A 139 -0.18 28.42 18.26
N TRP A 140 -0.63 29.31 17.36
CA TRP A 140 0.06 29.66 16.11
C TRP A 140 1.36 30.43 16.41
N THR A 141 2.46 30.05 15.76
CA THR A 141 3.80 30.62 15.99
C THR A 141 4.50 30.90 14.67
N GLU A 142 5.45 31.83 14.68
CA GLU A 142 6.28 32.15 13.52
C GLU A 142 7.06 30.91 13.04
N GLU A 143 7.59 30.11 13.97
CA GLU A 143 8.27 28.86 13.63
C GLU A 143 7.36 27.90 12.83
N ARG A 144 6.07 27.82 13.17
CA ARG A 144 5.13 26.95 12.45
C ARG A 144 4.80 27.49 11.06
N GLU A 145 4.69 28.81 10.92
CA GLU A 145 4.52 29.43 9.61
C GLU A 145 5.72 29.10 8.71
N GLN A 146 6.95 29.22 9.22
CA GLN A 146 8.16 28.80 8.50
C GLN A 146 8.17 27.30 8.15
N ARG A 147 7.73 26.42 9.06
CA ARG A 147 7.59 24.98 8.78
C ARG A 147 6.60 24.71 7.66
N ILE A 148 5.47 25.42 7.63
CA ILE A 148 4.44 25.29 6.60
C ILE A 148 4.96 25.78 5.25
N GLU A 149 5.58 26.95 5.19
CA GLU A 149 6.18 27.48 3.95
C GLU A 149 7.25 26.55 3.38
N LYS A 150 8.11 26.01 4.25
CA LYS A 150 9.10 24.99 3.88
C LYS A 150 8.44 23.73 3.33
N ALA A 151 7.38 23.24 3.97
CA ALA A 151 6.65 22.06 3.53
C ALA A 151 5.95 22.27 2.17
N LEU A 152 5.37 23.45 1.94
CA LEU A 152 4.79 23.85 0.66
C LEU A 152 5.85 23.85 -0.45
N THR A 153 6.99 24.48 -0.19
CA THR A 153 8.12 24.55 -1.14
C THR A 153 8.67 23.16 -1.46
N ILE A 154 8.91 22.33 -0.45
CA ILE A 154 9.39 20.96 -0.65
C ILE A 154 8.37 20.18 -1.47
N SER A 155 7.09 20.21 -1.11
CA SER A 155 6.04 19.48 -1.82
C SER A 155 5.98 19.84 -3.32
N SER A 156 5.99 21.14 -3.66
CA SER A 156 6.01 21.59 -5.07
C SER A 156 7.26 21.10 -5.80
N ASN A 157 8.45 21.29 -5.20
CA ASN A 157 9.71 20.85 -5.81
C ASN A 157 9.76 19.33 -6.00
N ARG A 158 9.19 18.54 -5.09
CA ARG A 158 9.16 17.07 -5.21
C ARG A 158 8.20 16.59 -6.28
N GLU A 159 7.09 17.30 -6.49
CA GLU A 159 6.17 17.01 -7.58
C GLU A 159 6.83 17.23 -8.95
N GLU A 160 7.54 18.34 -9.14
CA GLU A 160 8.27 18.62 -10.39
C GLU A 160 9.31 17.53 -10.71
N LEU A 161 9.99 17.01 -9.69
CA LEU A 161 10.97 15.93 -9.81
C LEU A 161 10.36 14.55 -10.09
N LEU A 162 9.04 14.37 -9.98
CA LEU A 162 8.40 13.10 -10.35
C LEU A 162 8.56 12.80 -11.85
N VAL A 163 8.55 13.86 -12.69
CA VAL A 163 8.67 13.74 -14.16
C VAL A 163 10.03 13.16 -14.58
N SER A 164 11.09 13.48 -13.84
CA SER A 164 12.45 13.01 -14.11
C SER A 164 12.82 11.74 -13.34
N SER A 165 11.89 11.16 -12.58
CA SER A 165 12.16 9.97 -11.78
C SER A 165 12.33 8.73 -12.65
N LEU A 166 13.48 8.06 -12.48
CA LEU A 166 13.87 6.91 -13.31
C LEU A 166 13.37 5.56 -12.77
N ASN A 167 12.97 5.49 -11.49
CA ASN A 167 12.58 4.24 -10.86
C ASN A 167 11.69 4.47 -9.60
N PRO A 168 10.96 3.43 -9.14
CA PRO A 168 10.07 3.54 -8.00
C PRO A 168 10.77 3.90 -6.68
N ASP A 169 12.03 3.49 -6.49
CA ASP A 169 12.78 3.81 -5.27
C ASP A 169 13.05 5.32 -5.17
N ALA A 170 13.36 5.98 -6.29
CA ALA A 170 13.49 7.44 -6.33
C ALA A 170 12.17 8.14 -5.98
N GLN A 171 11.02 7.66 -6.47
CA GLN A 171 9.71 8.21 -6.11
C GLN A 171 9.39 8.05 -4.62
N ARG A 172 9.74 6.90 -4.01
CA ARG A 172 9.61 6.69 -2.56
C ARG A 172 10.46 7.66 -1.75
N VAL A 173 11.67 7.99 -2.22
CA VAL A 173 12.51 9.00 -1.55
C VAL A 173 11.87 10.39 -1.62
N LEU A 174 11.30 10.77 -2.77
CA LEU A 174 10.60 12.06 -2.91
C LEU A 174 9.38 12.12 -1.99
N GLU A 175 8.60 11.04 -1.91
CA GLU A 175 7.45 10.89 -1.01
C GLU A 175 7.87 11.03 0.46
N ALA A 176 8.93 10.32 0.88
CA ALA A 176 9.42 10.37 2.24
C ALA A 176 9.90 11.77 2.64
N GLN A 177 10.57 12.48 1.73
CA GLN A 177 11.01 13.86 1.96
C GLN A 177 9.84 14.84 2.10
N ALA A 178 8.81 14.71 1.26
CA ALA A 178 7.60 15.52 1.36
C ALA A 178 6.85 15.23 2.67
N ALA A 179 6.69 13.95 3.05
CA ALA A 179 6.09 13.55 4.32
C ALA A 179 6.87 14.07 5.53
N ALA A 180 8.20 14.00 5.50
CA ALA A 180 9.06 14.51 6.58
C ALA A 180 8.96 16.04 6.76
N ALA A 181 8.58 16.78 5.71
CA ALA A 181 8.30 18.21 5.81
C ALA A 181 6.85 18.51 6.22
N TYR A 182 5.90 17.66 5.81
CA TYR A 182 4.46 17.83 6.07
C TYR A 182 4.10 17.64 7.55
N TRP A 183 4.51 16.54 8.18
CA TRP A 183 4.09 16.22 9.56
C TRP A 183 4.52 17.23 10.63
N PRO A 184 5.73 17.84 10.57
CA PRO A 184 6.13 18.89 11.50
C PRO A 184 5.21 20.13 11.55
N ALA A 185 4.34 20.32 10.56
CA ALA A 185 3.34 21.40 10.58
C ALA A 185 2.26 21.19 11.66
N PHE A 186 1.96 19.94 12.00
CA PHE A 186 0.99 19.57 13.04
C PHE A 186 1.64 19.43 14.42
N GLU A 187 2.93 19.13 14.47
CA GLU A 187 3.65 18.86 15.70
C GLU A 187 3.61 20.05 16.67
N GLY A 188 3.37 19.77 17.95
CA GLY A 188 3.32 20.77 19.01
C GLY A 188 2.02 21.57 19.09
N VAL A 189 1.03 21.31 18.22
CA VAL A 189 -0.30 21.93 18.35
C VAL A 189 -1.00 21.36 19.59
N GLU A 190 -1.50 22.24 20.46
CA GLU A 190 -2.17 21.88 21.69
C GLU A 190 -3.59 21.35 21.44
N LEU A 191 -3.92 20.20 22.05
CA LEU A 191 -5.26 19.64 22.07
C LEU A 191 -6.04 20.22 23.26
N SER A 192 -7.33 20.50 23.08
CA SER A 192 -8.20 21.02 24.13
C SER A 192 -8.70 19.90 25.05
N TRP A 193 -8.58 20.08 26.37
CA TRP A 193 -8.98 19.09 27.38
C TRP A 193 -9.93 19.68 28.43
N GLN A 194 -10.92 18.88 28.83
CA GLN A 194 -11.87 19.23 29.88
C GLN A 194 -11.21 19.16 31.28
N LYS A 195 -11.13 20.31 31.97
CA LYS A 195 -10.57 20.48 33.32
C LYS A 195 -9.12 19.96 33.48
N SER A 196 -8.55 20.15 34.66
CA SER A 196 -7.21 19.69 35.07
C SER A 196 -7.10 18.17 35.20
N ALA A 197 -7.53 17.43 34.17
CA ALA A 197 -7.32 16.00 34.09
C ALA A 197 -5.81 15.73 34.11
N LYS A 198 -5.36 14.85 35.02
CA LYS A 198 -4.00 14.31 35.02
C LYS A 198 -3.80 13.47 33.75
N ILE A 199 -3.55 14.14 32.63
CA ILE A 199 -3.26 13.53 31.33
C ILE A 199 -1.75 13.32 31.17
N PRO A 200 -1.32 12.26 30.47
CA PRO A 200 0.08 12.12 30.06
C PRO A 200 0.55 13.36 29.31
N ASN A 201 1.77 13.83 29.61
CA ASN A 201 2.28 15.07 29.01
C ASN A 201 2.37 15.00 27.48
N HIS A 202 2.69 13.83 26.94
CA HIS A 202 2.80 13.60 25.51
C HIS A 202 1.44 13.55 24.77
N TRP A 203 0.30 13.61 25.48
CA TRP A 203 -1.04 13.75 24.87
C TRP A 203 -1.50 15.20 24.78
N ARG A 204 -0.81 16.14 25.43
CA ARG A 204 -1.19 17.55 25.45
C ARG A 204 -1.08 18.18 24.07
N THR A 205 -0.10 17.76 23.30
CA THR A 205 0.17 18.24 21.96
C THR A 205 0.18 17.10 20.96
N ILE A 206 -0.02 17.42 19.69
CA ILE A 206 0.19 16.47 18.60
C ILE A 206 1.70 16.17 18.52
N GLY A 207 2.05 14.89 18.59
CA GLY A 207 3.44 14.42 18.53
C GLY A 207 3.97 14.27 17.11
N ASN A 208 5.06 13.51 16.96
CA ASN A 208 5.54 13.08 15.66
C ASN A 208 4.69 11.93 15.11
N ARG A 209 4.45 11.89 13.79
CA ARG A 209 3.74 10.78 13.15
C ARG A 209 4.42 9.43 13.36
N THR A 210 5.74 9.40 13.43
CA THR A 210 6.51 8.18 13.65
C THR A 210 6.61 7.89 15.15
N SER A 211 6.07 6.76 15.56
CA SER A 211 6.17 6.32 16.96
C SER A 211 7.63 5.96 17.30
N PRO A 212 8.20 6.52 18.38
CA PRO A 212 9.54 6.14 18.86
C PRO A 212 9.66 4.65 19.22
N LYS A 213 8.52 3.95 19.42
CA LYS A 213 8.48 2.54 19.81
C LYS A 213 8.60 1.57 18.64
N SER A 214 8.08 1.95 17.48
CA SER A 214 7.99 1.06 16.34
C SER A 214 8.69 1.59 15.09
N CYS A 215 9.25 2.80 15.17
CA CYS A 215 9.75 3.55 14.01
C CYS A 215 8.72 3.56 12.86
N SER A 216 7.44 3.53 13.22
CA SER A 216 6.31 3.31 12.33
C SER A 216 5.08 4.04 12.87
N PRO A 217 4.16 4.51 11.99
CA PRO A 217 2.95 5.21 12.41
C PRO A 217 1.87 4.32 13.04
N ARG A 218 2.04 2.98 13.00
CA ARG A 218 0.99 2.04 13.43
C ARG A 218 0.69 2.08 14.92
N LYS A 219 1.70 2.33 15.76
CA LYS A 219 1.55 2.39 17.23
C LYS A 219 1.53 3.85 17.70
N ALA A 220 0.40 4.51 17.50
CA ALA A 220 0.21 5.90 17.90
C ALA A 220 0.43 6.09 19.40
N ILE A 221 1.11 7.17 19.78
CA ILE A 221 1.35 7.52 21.19
C ILE A 221 0.50 8.71 21.64
N ASP A 222 -0.22 9.35 20.72
CA ASP A 222 -1.09 10.49 21.00
C ASP A 222 -2.49 10.32 20.37
N PRO A 223 -3.50 11.04 20.90
CA PRO A 223 -4.88 10.97 20.43
C PRO A 223 -5.09 11.23 18.94
N PHE A 224 -4.36 12.19 18.35
CA PHE A 224 -4.57 12.59 16.96
C PHE A 224 -4.15 11.48 16.00
N HIS A 225 -2.94 10.94 16.18
CA HIS A 225 -2.45 9.85 15.33
C HIS A 225 -3.21 8.54 15.53
N ALA A 226 -3.72 8.29 16.75
CA ALA A 226 -4.59 7.15 16.99
C ALA A 226 -5.90 7.29 16.21
N GLY A 227 -6.47 8.49 16.12
CA GLY A 227 -7.67 8.78 15.35
C GLY A 227 -7.46 8.54 13.86
N LEU A 228 -6.32 8.99 13.33
CA LEU A 228 -5.95 8.75 11.93
C LEU A 228 -5.87 7.26 11.57
N ASN A 229 -5.41 6.41 12.49
CA ASN A 229 -5.30 4.98 12.21
C ASN A 229 -6.70 4.36 11.96
N TYR A 230 -7.69 4.71 12.77
CA TYR A 230 -9.08 4.29 12.55
C TYR A 230 -9.65 4.83 11.23
N LEU A 231 -9.47 6.13 10.97
CA LEU A 231 -10.01 6.74 9.74
C LEU A 231 -9.37 6.15 8.49
N TYR A 232 -8.07 5.89 8.51
CA TYR A 232 -7.36 5.24 7.41
C TYR A 232 -7.79 3.78 7.22
N ALA A 233 -8.11 3.04 8.27
CA ALA A 233 -8.63 1.67 8.15
C ALA A 233 -10.03 1.63 7.53
N VAL A 234 -10.92 2.55 7.93
CA VAL A 234 -12.23 2.67 7.29
C VAL A 234 -12.08 3.08 5.82
N LEU A 235 -11.21 4.06 5.53
CA LEU A 235 -10.92 4.48 4.17
C LEU A 235 -10.32 3.34 3.31
N GLU A 236 -9.41 2.55 3.87
CA GLU A 236 -8.85 1.35 3.23
C GLU A 236 -9.97 0.40 2.77
N THR A 237 -10.93 0.15 3.66
CA THR A 237 -12.05 -0.76 3.34
C THR A 237 -12.92 -0.21 2.19
N LYS A 238 -13.15 1.11 2.15
CA LYS A 238 -13.88 1.74 1.05
C LYS A 238 -13.15 1.61 -0.28
N PHE A 239 -11.83 1.75 -0.28
CA PHE A 239 -11.02 1.49 -1.47
C PHE A 239 -11.07 0.03 -1.89
N LYS A 240 -11.03 -0.94 -0.97
CA LYS A 240 -11.19 -2.36 -1.31
C LYS A 240 -12.52 -2.62 -2.01
N ARG A 241 -13.65 -2.12 -1.47
CA ARG A 241 -14.96 -2.22 -2.14
C ARG A 241 -14.95 -1.55 -3.51
N SER A 242 -14.42 -0.33 -3.60
CA SER A 242 -14.40 0.40 -4.87
C SER A 242 -13.57 -0.30 -5.93
N CYS A 243 -12.38 -0.80 -5.59
CA CYS A 243 -11.56 -1.63 -6.49
C CYS A 243 -12.36 -2.81 -7.00
N PHE A 244 -12.97 -3.53 -6.06
CA PHE A 244 -13.75 -4.71 -6.35
C PHE A 244 -14.96 -4.43 -7.27
N ILE A 245 -15.75 -3.37 -7.01
CA ILE A 245 -16.88 -2.95 -7.87
C ILE A 245 -16.40 -2.62 -9.29
N ASN A 246 -15.21 -2.04 -9.41
CA ASN A 246 -14.60 -1.69 -10.70
C ASN A 246 -13.80 -2.84 -11.34
N GLY A 247 -13.89 -4.07 -10.79
CA GLY A 247 -13.21 -5.24 -11.33
C GLY A 247 -11.69 -5.21 -11.20
N ILE A 248 -11.16 -4.42 -10.26
CA ILE A 248 -9.74 -4.26 -9.96
C ILE A 248 -9.36 -5.20 -8.81
N ASP A 249 -8.27 -5.93 -9.00
CA ASP A 249 -7.67 -6.73 -7.93
C ASP A 249 -6.80 -5.84 -7.03
N SER A 250 -7.10 -5.86 -5.73
CA SER A 250 -6.49 -4.99 -4.72
C SER A 250 -5.08 -5.40 -4.31
N ASP A 251 -4.61 -6.58 -4.71
CA ASP A 251 -3.38 -7.16 -4.19
C ASP A 251 -2.13 -6.70 -4.95
N PHE A 252 -2.27 -6.29 -6.23
CA PHE A 252 -1.15 -5.92 -7.09
C PHE A 252 -0.69 -4.47 -6.87
N GLY A 253 0.26 -4.27 -5.96
CA GLY A 253 0.84 -2.97 -5.65
C GLY A 253 1.68 -2.37 -6.80
N ILE A 254 1.78 -1.05 -6.80
CA ILE A 254 2.57 -0.22 -7.72
C ILE A 254 3.73 0.43 -6.96
N ILE A 255 3.42 1.21 -5.92
CA ILE A 255 4.42 1.90 -5.09
C ILE A 255 4.75 1.05 -3.88
N HIS A 256 3.74 0.48 -3.23
CA HIS A 256 3.93 -0.41 -2.10
C HIS A 256 4.31 -1.82 -2.58
N ALA A 257 5.30 -2.41 -1.92
CA ALA A 257 5.69 -3.79 -2.20
C ALA A 257 4.56 -4.77 -1.87
N ASP A 258 4.47 -5.83 -2.65
CA ASP A 258 3.51 -6.90 -2.41
C ASP A 258 3.86 -7.65 -1.12
N HIS A 259 2.84 -7.91 -0.31
CA HIS A 259 2.95 -8.73 0.87
C HIS A 259 1.81 -9.73 0.89
N ALA A 260 2.10 -10.96 1.33
CA ALA A 260 1.04 -11.95 1.53
C ALA A 260 -0.01 -11.40 2.49
N ASN A 261 -1.28 -11.45 2.08
CA ASN A 261 -2.45 -10.96 2.81
C ASN A 261 -2.54 -9.44 2.97
N ARG A 262 -1.95 -8.66 2.06
CA ARG A 262 -2.08 -7.20 2.04
C ARG A 262 -2.62 -6.74 0.69
N ALA A 263 -3.69 -5.96 0.72
CA ALA A 263 -4.20 -5.22 -0.45
C ALA A 263 -3.23 -4.08 -0.82
N SER A 264 -2.05 -4.40 -1.36
CA SER A 264 -0.98 -3.42 -1.60
C SER A 264 -1.40 -2.29 -2.54
N LEU A 265 -2.22 -2.57 -3.55
CA LEU A 265 -2.76 -1.54 -4.44
C LEU A 265 -3.62 -0.52 -3.69
N VAL A 266 -4.42 -0.98 -2.72
CA VAL A 266 -5.27 -0.08 -1.93
C VAL A 266 -4.42 0.93 -1.16
N TYR A 267 -3.26 0.52 -0.67
CA TYR A 267 -2.34 1.44 -0.02
C TYR A 267 -1.70 2.44 -0.98
N ASP A 268 -1.65 2.18 -2.28
CA ASP A 268 -1.25 3.17 -3.28
C ASP A 268 -2.41 4.13 -3.58
N LEU A 269 -3.62 3.59 -3.78
CA LEU A 269 -4.80 4.36 -4.17
C LEU A 269 -5.31 5.28 -3.06
N ILE A 270 -5.05 4.96 -1.79
CA ILE A 270 -5.43 5.80 -0.65
C ILE A 270 -4.56 7.06 -0.50
N GLU A 271 -3.33 7.04 -1.03
CA GLU A 271 -2.32 8.09 -0.82
C GLU A 271 -2.82 9.51 -1.15
N PRO A 272 -3.55 9.75 -2.26
CA PRO A 272 -4.12 11.06 -2.57
C PRO A 272 -5.11 11.60 -1.53
N LEU A 273 -5.83 10.71 -0.82
CA LEU A 273 -6.89 11.10 0.12
C LEU A 273 -6.44 11.21 1.57
N ARG A 274 -5.28 10.64 1.93
CA ARG A 274 -4.75 10.74 3.29
C ARG A 274 -4.73 12.18 3.83
N PRO A 275 -4.24 13.20 3.08
CA PRO A 275 -4.20 14.55 3.63
C PRO A 275 -5.59 15.18 3.78
N LYS A 276 -6.61 14.76 3.01
CA LYS A 276 -8.01 15.18 3.25
C LYS A 276 -8.51 14.66 4.61
N VAL A 277 -8.23 13.40 4.92
CA VAL A 277 -8.56 12.80 6.23
C VAL A 277 -7.83 13.52 7.35
N ASP A 278 -6.53 13.82 7.16
CA ASP A 278 -5.73 14.57 8.14
C ASP A 278 -6.37 15.91 8.46
N LYS A 279 -6.72 16.67 7.42
CA LYS A 279 -7.39 17.97 7.53
C LYS A 279 -8.69 17.88 8.34
N VAL A 280 -9.57 16.94 7.98
CA VAL A 280 -10.90 16.84 8.61
C VAL A 280 -10.79 16.41 10.07
N LEU A 281 -9.92 15.44 10.39
CA LEU A 281 -9.68 15.06 11.78
C LEU A 281 -9.06 16.21 12.56
N PHE A 282 -8.11 16.94 11.97
CA PHE A 282 -7.49 18.09 12.61
C PHE A 282 -8.52 19.17 12.94
N ASP A 283 -9.37 19.53 11.96
CA ASP A 283 -10.44 20.50 12.14
C ASP A 283 -11.36 20.10 13.31
N TRP A 284 -11.73 18.81 13.37
CA TRP A 284 -12.55 18.28 14.46
C TRP A 284 -11.83 18.32 15.81
N CYS A 285 -10.55 17.94 15.87
CA CYS A 285 -9.74 18.00 17.08
C CYS A 285 -9.62 19.44 17.63
N MET A 286 -9.49 20.43 16.75
CA MET A 286 -9.41 21.84 17.15
C MET A 286 -10.75 22.39 17.65
N ALA A 287 -11.88 21.82 17.21
CA ALA A 287 -13.22 22.19 17.65
C ALA A 287 -13.70 21.42 18.89
N THR A 288 -12.99 20.36 19.28
CA THR A 288 -13.44 19.42 20.32
C THR A 288 -12.65 19.58 21.61
N SER A 289 -13.35 19.57 22.75
CA SER A 289 -12.71 19.48 24.07
C SER A 289 -12.78 18.05 24.61
N PHE A 290 -11.62 17.42 24.72
CA PHE A 290 -11.47 16.00 25.06
C PHE A 290 -11.59 15.72 26.54
N ASN A 291 -12.15 14.56 26.89
CA ASN A 291 -12.11 14.02 28.24
C ASN A 291 -11.06 12.90 28.32
N LYS A 292 -10.22 12.89 29.36
CA LYS A 292 -9.23 11.82 29.58
C LYS A 292 -9.85 10.42 29.49
N LYS A 293 -11.09 10.23 29.97
CA LYS A 293 -11.76 8.92 29.98
C LYS A 293 -11.98 8.32 28.58
N GLN A 294 -11.91 9.16 27.54
CA GLN A 294 -12.06 8.75 26.15
C GLN A 294 -10.76 8.19 25.55
N PHE A 295 -9.66 8.21 26.30
CA PHE A 295 -8.36 7.76 25.85
C PHE A 295 -7.73 6.85 26.89
N PHE A 296 -7.02 5.83 26.41
CA PHE A 296 -6.37 4.84 27.26
C PHE A 296 -4.93 4.63 26.82
N GLU A 297 -4.00 4.66 27.77
CA GLU A 297 -2.60 4.33 27.53
C GLU A 297 -2.36 2.86 27.88
N THR A 298 -1.89 2.09 26.91
CA THR A 298 -1.50 0.68 27.12
C THR A 298 -0.20 0.58 27.91
N ARG A 299 0.13 -0.62 28.38
CA ARG A 299 1.41 -0.87 29.08
C ARG A 299 2.63 -0.59 28.20
N GLU A 300 2.48 -0.70 26.88
CA GLU A 300 3.52 -0.39 25.90
C GLU A 300 3.63 1.11 25.58
N GLY A 301 2.73 1.95 26.11
CA GLY A 301 2.66 3.39 25.84
C GLY A 301 1.90 3.76 24.55
N VAL A 302 1.14 2.84 23.98
CA VAL A 302 0.26 3.11 22.83
C VAL A 302 -1.02 3.79 23.33
N CYS A 303 -1.41 4.88 22.66
CA CYS A 303 -2.67 5.57 22.89
C CYS A 303 -3.80 4.87 22.13
N ARG A 304 -4.85 4.46 22.85
CA ARG A 304 -6.08 3.91 22.30
C ARG A 304 -7.23 4.87 22.53
N ILE A 305 -8.16 4.88 21.58
CA ILE A 305 -9.33 5.74 21.59
C ILE A 305 -10.54 4.92 21.99
N ALA A 306 -11.39 5.50 22.84
CA ALA A 306 -12.63 4.88 23.24
C ALA A 306 -13.64 4.83 22.07
N PRO A 307 -14.49 3.79 21.99
CA PRO A 307 -15.37 3.60 20.84
C PRO A 307 -16.36 4.74 20.58
N ASP A 308 -16.74 5.51 21.61
CA ASP A 308 -17.61 6.69 21.48
C ASP A 308 -16.96 7.76 20.60
N VAL A 309 -15.67 8.02 20.80
CA VAL A 309 -14.91 8.95 19.97
C VAL A 309 -14.74 8.41 18.56
N VAL A 310 -14.44 7.12 18.40
CA VAL A 310 -14.32 6.50 17.08
C VAL A 310 -15.63 6.62 16.29
N SER A 311 -16.77 6.40 16.95
CA SER A 311 -18.10 6.52 16.33
C SER A 311 -18.39 7.95 15.84
N ASN A 312 -17.85 8.97 16.50
CA ASN A 312 -18.01 10.37 16.09
C ASN A 312 -17.14 10.76 14.88
N ILE A 313 -15.99 10.12 14.67
CA ILE A 313 -15.04 10.51 13.61
C ILE A 313 -15.22 9.69 12.33
N ILE A 314 -15.68 8.44 12.41
CA ILE A 314 -15.88 7.57 11.23
C ILE A 314 -16.76 8.21 10.14
N PRO A 315 -17.86 8.93 10.46
CA PRO A 315 -18.69 9.58 9.46
C PRO A 315 -17.95 10.56 8.54
N PHE A 316 -16.80 11.11 8.97
CA PHE A 316 -15.99 12.00 8.12
C PHE A 316 -15.46 11.32 6.86
N VAL A 317 -15.31 9.98 6.88
CA VAL A 317 -14.87 9.21 5.71
C VAL A 317 -16.04 8.96 4.75
N SER A 318 -17.29 9.07 5.21
CA SER A 318 -18.49 8.92 4.36
C SER A 318 -18.50 9.94 3.22
N GLU A 319 -18.03 11.17 3.47
CA GLU A 319 -18.01 12.25 2.49
C GLU A 319 -17.03 12.02 1.33
N LEU A 320 -16.12 11.04 1.47
CA LEU A 320 -15.07 10.74 0.49
C LEU A 320 -15.47 9.68 -0.55
N ASP A 321 -16.71 9.17 -0.55
CA ASP A 321 -17.18 8.13 -1.49
C ASP A 321 -16.84 8.47 -2.95
N ARG A 322 -17.18 9.69 -3.35
CA ARG A 322 -16.98 10.16 -4.73
C ARG A 322 -15.51 10.28 -5.09
N ASP A 323 -14.69 10.73 -4.15
CA ASP A 323 -13.25 10.85 -4.33
C ASP A 323 -12.59 9.47 -4.48
N VAL A 324 -13.00 8.50 -3.65
CA VAL A 324 -12.55 7.10 -3.72
C VAL A 324 -12.90 6.50 -5.08
N GLU A 325 -14.14 6.67 -5.54
CA GLU A 325 -14.59 6.17 -6.83
C GLU A 325 -13.81 6.80 -7.99
N ASN A 326 -13.58 8.12 -7.94
CA ASN A 326 -12.82 8.85 -8.96
C ASN A 326 -11.38 8.36 -9.08
N ILE A 327 -10.70 8.10 -7.96
CA ILE A 327 -9.32 7.59 -7.97
C ILE A 327 -9.28 6.17 -8.54
N VAL A 328 -10.18 5.29 -8.11
CA VAL A 328 -10.24 3.92 -8.63
C VAL A 328 -10.54 3.89 -10.13
N LYS A 329 -11.49 4.72 -10.61
CA LYS A 329 -11.77 4.88 -12.03
C LYS A 329 -10.59 5.50 -12.79
N GLY A 330 -9.89 6.45 -12.18
CA GLY A 330 -8.66 7.04 -12.71
C GLY A 330 -7.60 5.97 -12.95
N TYR A 331 -7.36 5.11 -11.97
CA TYR A 331 -6.47 3.94 -12.12
C TYR A 331 -6.97 2.98 -13.21
N ALA A 332 -8.26 2.63 -13.21
CA ALA A 332 -8.84 1.75 -14.22
C ALA A 332 -8.64 2.26 -15.66
N SER A 333 -8.68 3.59 -15.84
CA SER A 333 -8.57 4.24 -17.16
C SER A 333 -7.21 4.00 -17.85
N TYR A 334 -6.14 3.76 -17.08
CA TYR A 334 -4.81 3.48 -17.64
C TYR A 334 -4.76 2.22 -18.49
N PHE A 335 -5.67 1.27 -18.26
CA PHE A 335 -5.70 0.02 -19.00
C PHE A 335 -6.39 0.11 -20.37
N LYS A 336 -6.78 1.33 -20.82
CA LYS A 336 -7.23 1.81 -22.17
C LYS A 336 -8.25 0.97 -22.98
N ASN A 337 -8.65 -0.19 -22.50
CA ASN A 337 -9.54 -1.10 -23.17
C ASN A 337 -10.81 -1.20 -22.33
N LYS A 338 -11.98 -1.10 -22.97
CA LYS A 338 -13.34 -1.39 -22.42
C LYS A 338 -13.47 -2.75 -21.67
N TRP A 339 -12.39 -3.51 -21.58
CA TRP A 339 -12.25 -4.88 -21.13
C TRP A 339 -11.67 -5.01 -19.70
N VAL A 340 -11.48 -3.91 -18.96
CA VAL A 340 -11.21 -3.99 -17.50
C VAL A 340 -12.46 -4.44 -16.75
N VAL A 341 -13.64 -4.16 -17.32
CA VAL A 341 -14.94 -4.48 -16.74
C VAL A 341 -15.71 -5.38 -17.70
N GLN A 342 -15.25 -6.62 -17.91
CA GLN A 342 -16.16 -7.61 -18.50
C GLN A 342 -17.14 -8.05 -17.41
N ARG A 343 -18.40 -7.63 -17.53
CA ARG A 343 -19.45 -8.05 -16.59
C ARG A 343 -19.75 -9.54 -16.80
N PRO A 344 -20.18 -10.29 -15.77
CA PRO A 344 -20.50 -11.71 -15.89
C PRO A 344 -21.42 -12.09 -17.06
N GLY A 345 -22.34 -11.20 -17.49
CA GLY A 345 -23.21 -11.41 -18.65
C GLY A 345 -22.50 -11.41 -20.01
N GLU A 346 -21.34 -10.76 -20.13
CA GLU A 346 -20.57 -10.66 -21.39
C GLU A 346 -19.75 -11.93 -21.68
N PHE A 347 -19.69 -12.88 -20.73
CA PHE A 347 -19.20 -14.23 -21.00
C PHE A 347 -20.13 -15.00 -21.95
N ALA A 348 -21.44 -14.74 -21.88
CA ALA A 348 -22.42 -15.41 -22.73
C ALA A 348 -22.39 -14.90 -24.18
N GLU A 349 -21.98 -13.65 -24.40
CA GLU A 349 -21.91 -13.02 -25.73
C GLU A 349 -20.58 -13.30 -26.45
N ASN A 350 -19.49 -13.51 -25.71
CA ASN A 350 -18.15 -13.78 -26.25
C ASN A 350 -17.77 -15.28 -26.30
N GLU A 351 -18.68 -16.18 -25.94
CA GLU A 351 -18.51 -17.60 -26.23
C GLU A 351 -18.70 -17.78 -27.75
N PRO A 352 -17.68 -18.28 -28.51
CA PRO A 352 -17.86 -18.53 -29.93
C PRO A 352 -18.91 -19.63 -30.09
N ASP A 353 -20.13 -19.21 -30.41
CA ASP A 353 -21.28 -19.93 -30.95
C ASP A 353 -21.19 -21.47 -30.91
N ARG A 354 -21.03 -22.06 -29.71
CA ARG A 354 -21.05 -23.53 -29.53
C ARG A 354 -22.42 -24.12 -29.86
N ARG A 355 -23.45 -23.26 -30.00
CA ARG A 355 -24.82 -23.65 -30.34
C ARG A 355 -25.05 -23.83 -31.84
N LYS A 356 -24.19 -23.32 -32.74
CA LYS A 356 -24.32 -23.55 -34.19
C LYS A 356 -23.59 -24.79 -34.71
N SER A 357 -22.65 -25.36 -33.95
CA SER A 357 -21.95 -26.61 -34.33
C SER A 357 -22.57 -27.88 -33.74
N ALA A 358 -23.58 -27.78 -32.87
CA ALA A 358 -24.19 -28.93 -32.20
C ALA A 358 -25.31 -29.62 -33.02
N ASN A 359 -25.76 -29.05 -34.14
CA ASN A 359 -26.88 -29.59 -34.93
C ASN A 359 -26.47 -30.39 -36.19
N LYS A 360 -25.22 -30.87 -36.28
CA LYS A 360 -24.80 -31.70 -37.43
C LYS A 360 -23.77 -32.78 -37.11
N VAL A 361 -23.93 -33.50 -36.01
CA VAL A 361 -23.29 -34.82 -35.86
C VAL A 361 -24.33 -35.80 -35.35
N GLU A 362 -24.73 -36.68 -36.26
CA GLU A 362 -25.59 -37.82 -36.01
C GLU A 362 -25.07 -38.68 -34.86
N ARG A 363 -26.03 -39.22 -34.10
CA ARG A 363 -25.83 -40.22 -33.06
C ARG A 363 -25.01 -41.40 -33.60
N LYS A 364 -23.76 -41.54 -33.15
CA LYS A 364 -23.09 -42.86 -33.10
C LYS A 364 -22.54 -43.11 -31.70
N ALA A 365 -22.88 -44.29 -31.21
CA ALA A 365 -22.74 -44.74 -29.84
C ALA A 365 -21.30 -44.78 -29.34
N PHE A 366 -21.18 -44.61 -28.02
CA PHE A 366 -19.98 -44.75 -27.20
C PHE A 366 -19.15 -46.01 -27.50
N LYS A 367 -17.83 -45.83 -27.57
CA LYS A 367 -16.82 -46.79 -27.10
C LYS A 367 -15.67 -46.00 -26.47
N TYR A 368 -15.53 -46.07 -25.16
CA TYR A 368 -14.33 -45.61 -24.48
C TYR A 368 -13.15 -46.47 -24.92
N LYS A 369 -12.10 -45.83 -25.46
CA LYS A 369 -10.76 -46.39 -25.57
C LYS A 369 -9.86 -45.53 -24.70
N GLU A 370 -9.29 -46.12 -23.66
CA GLU A 370 -8.20 -45.52 -22.90
C GLU A 370 -7.06 -45.14 -23.86
N VAL A 371 -6.59 -43.90 -23.77
CA VAL A 371 -5.41 -43.46 -24.51
C VAL A 371 -4.38 -42.95 -23.49
N SER A 372 -3.32 -43.74 -23.35
CA SER A 372 -2.10 -43.44 -22.62
C SER A 372 -1.36 -42.24 -23.22
N LEU A 373 -0.83 -41.37 -22.37
CA LEU A 373 0.02 -40.23 -22.77
C LEU A 373 1.40 -40.71 -23.26
N PRO A 374 1.89 -40.27 -24.43
CA PRO A 374 3.28 -40.49 -24.82
C PRO A 374 4.20 -39.37 -24.29
N THR A 375 5.31 -39.77 -23.66
CA THR A 375 6.46 -38.93 -23.32
C THR A 375 7.31 -38.64 -24.56
N PRO A 376 7.76 -37.39 -24.81
CA PRO A 376 8.69 -37.12 -25.90
C PRO A 376 10.13 -37.42 -25.47
N SER A 377 10.79 -38.28 -26.23
CA SER A 377 12.23 -38.49 -26.23
C SER A 377 12.86 -37.60 -27.30
N VAL A 378 13.70 -36.65 -26.91
CA VAL A 378 14.47 -35.81 -27.85
C VAL A 378 15.88 -36.37 -27.97
N LYS A 379 16.23 -36.80 -29.20
CA LYS A 379 17.60 -37.16 -29.60
C LYS A 379 18.39 -35.88 -29.87
N ILE A 380 19.57 -35.80 -29.26
CA ILE A 380 20.57 -34.76 -29.47
C ILE A 380 21.37 -35.14 -30.70
N ASN A 381 21.41 -34.27 -31.72
CA ASN A 381 22.43 -34.31 -32.76
C ASN A 381 23.28 -33.04 -32.68
N THR A 382 24.58 -33.28 -32.52
CA THR A 382 25.68 -32.34 -32.45
C THR A 382 26.07 -31.86 -33.84
N GLU A 383 26.13 -30.55 -34.08
CA GLU A 383 27.04 -29.93 -35.04
C GLU A 383 27.06 -28.39 -34.88
N LYS A 384 28.27 -27.83 -34.88
CA LYS A 384 28.67 -26.40 -34.92
C LYS A 384 30.11 -26.38 -35.47
N PRO A 385 30.71 -25.25 -35.90
CA PRO A 385 30.16 -23.91 -36.18
C PRO A 385 30.74 -23.24 -37.46
N SER A 386 30.19 -22.09 -37.89
CA SER A 386 30.99 -21.06 -38.57
C SER A 386 30.34 -19.67 -38.55
N ASN A 387 31.11 -18.69 -38.05
CA ASN A 387 31.20 -17.25 -38.38
C ASN A 387 29.93 -16.38 -38.43
N GLN A 388 29.94 -15.09 -38.11
CA GLN A 388 30.81 -14.12 -37.42
C GLN A 388 29.95 -12.85 -37.48
N PHE A 389 29.67 -12.18 -36.37
CA PHE A 389 29.45 -10.73 -36.36
C PHE A 389 29.51 -10.20 -34.92
N ILE A 390 30.46 -9.30 -34.68
CA ILE A 390 30.69 -8.57 -33.42
C ILE A 390 30.66 -7.09 -33.78
N PRO A 391 29.93 -6.22 -33.03
CA PRO A 391 30.24 -4.80 -32.96
C PRO A 391 30.94 -4.45 -31.63
N PRO A 392 31.70 -3.33 -31.59
CA PRO A 392 33.03 -3.31 -30.99
C PRO A 392 33.08 -2.87 -29.51
N ALA A 393 34.21 -3.24 -28.89
CA ALA A 393 34.65 -2.82 -27.57
C ALA A 393 34.96 -1.31 -27.53
N ILE A 394 34.52 -0.65 -26.47
CA ILE A 394 34.95 0.71 -26.11
C ILE A 394 35.97 0.58 -24.99
N GLU A 395 37.25 0.59 -25.36
CA GLU A 395 38.35 1.00 -24.51
C GLU A 395 39.14 2.06 -25.29
N ASN A 396 39.05 3.33 -24.85
CA ASN A 396 40.12 4.31 -24.90
C ASN A 396 39.80 5.46 -23.93
N LEU A 397 40.59 5.48 -22.86
CA LEU A 397 41.19 6.63 -22.15
C LEU A 397 40.70 8.03 -22.59
N VAL A 398 40.05 8.79 -21.71
CA VAL A 398 40.68 9.82 -20.87
C VAL A 398 41.50 10.83 -21.67
N THR A 399 40.89 11.97 -22.00
CA THR A 399 41.51 13.31 -21.95
C THR A 399 40.45 14.38 -21.63
N ASP A 400 40.67 15.00 -20.48
CA ASP A 400 40.23 16.28 -19.92
C ASP A 400 39.40 17.27 -20.77
N ASN A 401 38.27 17.71 -20.21
CA ASN A 401 38.05 19.09 -19.75
C ASN A 401 36.61 19.21 -19.21
N VAL A 402 36.46 19.16 -17.89
CA VAL A 402 35.22 19.57 -17.22
C VAL A 402 35.56 20.82 -16.43
N ASP A 403 35.04 21.94 -16.92
CA ASP A 403 35.01 23.19 -16.19
C ASP A 403 34.36 22.96 -14.82
N ASN A 404 35.10 23.38 -13.79
CA ASN A 404 34.65 23.44 -12.41
C ASN A 404 33.43 24.35 -12.31
N GLU A 405 32.33 23.84 -11.77
CA GLU A 405 31.56 24.55 -10.75
C GLU A 405 30.61 23.59 -9.99
N THR A 406 30.89 23.46 -8.68
CA THR A 406 29.98 23.02 -7.60
C THR A 406 29.18 21.71 -7.77
N SER A 407 29.87 20.57 -7.90
CA SER A 407 29.28 19.25 -7.59
C SER A 407 30.01 18.58 -6.43
N GLY A 408 29.27 18.24 -5.36
CA GLY A 408 29.83 17.49 -4.23
C GLY A 408 30.34 16.11 -4.65
N PHE A 409 31.35 15.57 -3.96
CA PHE A 409 31.86 14.23 -4.25
C PHE A 409 30.89 13.17 -3.72
N PHE A 410 30.31 12.35 -4.60
CA PHE A 410 29.40 11.26 -4.23
C PHE A 410 30.07 9.90 -4.32
N CYS A 411 29.79 9.01 -3.37
CA CYS A 411 30.32 7.65 -3.38
C CYS A 411 29.62 6.79 -4.45
N LEU A 412 30.39 6.15 -5.35
CA LEU A 412 29.85 5.31 -6.43
C LEU A 412 29.12 4.03 -5.97
N GLU A 413 29.23 3.65 -4.69
CA GLU A 413 28.52 2.47 -4.15
C GLU A 413 27.24 2.84 -3.39
N CYS A 414 27.29 3.84 -2.51
CA CYS A 414 26.15 4.20 -1.66
C CYS A 414 25.44 5.50 -2.05
N GLY A 415 25.98 6.28 -2.99
CA GLY A 415 25.39 7.54 -3.45
C GLY A 415 25.44 8.69 -2.43
N ILE A 416 26.07 8.49 -1.28
CA ILE A 416 26.19 9.50 -0.22
C ILE A 416 27.31 10.49 -0.56
N ALA A 417 27.07 11.78 -0.33
CA ALA A 417 28.09 12.82 -0.43
C ALA A 417 29.16 12.62 0.66
N PHE A 418 30.44 12.68 0.29
CA PHE A 418 31.55 12.52 1.22
C PHE A 418 32.68 13.50 0.87
N VAL A 419 33.55 13.79 1.84
CA VAL A 419 34.74 14.61 1.61
C VAL A 419 35.91 13.68 1.31
N PRO A 420 36.58 13.79 0.15
CA PRO A 420 37.70 12.92 -0.20
C PRO A 420 38.93 13.26 0.66
N GLU A 421 39.54 12.25 1.28
CA GLU A 421 40.79 12.38 2.06
C GLU A 421 42.01 12.41 1.15
N LYS A 422 41.89 11.90 -0.08
CA LYS A 422 42.96 11.86 -1.08
C LYS A 422 42.44 12.29 -2.46
N PRO A 423 43.29 12.92 -3.31
CA PRO A 423 42.92 13.25 -4.68
C PRO A 423 42.42 12.01 -5.44
N GLY A 424 41.26 12.13 -6.09
CA GLY A 424 40.66 11.04 -6.86
C GLY A 424 39.94 9.95 -6.04
N GLN A 425 39.72 10.14 -4.73
CA GLN A 425 38.91 9.21 -3.94
C GLN A 425 37.45 9.22 -4.43
N ARG A 426 36.90 8.05 -4.77
CA ARG A 426 35.54 7.86 -5.31
C ARG A 426 34.58 7.10 -4.38
N PHE A 427 35.05 6.75 -3.18
CA PHE A 427 34.30 5.96 -2.21
C PHE A 427 34.44 6.55 -0.80
N CYS A 428 33.34 6.59 -0.04
CA CYS A 428 33.34 7.11 1.34
C CYS A 428 34.03 6.18 2.36
N GLY A 429 34.52 5.01 1.93
CA GLY A 429 35.26 4.08 2.78
C GLY A 429 35.78 2.86 2.02
N LYS A 430 36.74 2.15 2.64
CA LYS A 430 37.36 0.93 2.08
C LYS A 430 36.34 -0.17 1.80
N THR A 431 35.35 -0.35 2.68
CA THR A 431 34.29 -1.34 2.53
C THR A 431 33.48 -1.11 1.25
N HIS A 432 33.10 0.13 0.94
CA HIS A 432 32.36 0.46 -0.28
C HIS A 432 33.19 0.27 -1.55
N LYS A 433 34.48 0.62 -1.50
CA LYS A 433 35.43 0.33 -2.58
C LYS A 433 35.53 -1.19 -2.85
N ASP A 434 35.64 -1.99 -1.80
CA ASP A 434 35.77 -3.45 -1.92
C ASP A 434 34.46 -4.11 -2.39
N THR A 435 33.31 -3.63 -1.92
CA THR A 435 31.98 -4.09 -2.38
C THR A 435 31.77 -3.78 -3.85
N TYR A 436 32.05 -2.53 -4.27
CA TYR A 436 31.96 -2.11 -5.67
C TYR A 436 32.88 -2.96 -6.56
N ARG A 437 34.13 -3.19 -6.14
CA ARG A 437 35.08 -4.03 -6.87
C ARG A 437 34.60 -5.48 -7.00
N LYS A 438 34.05 -6.06 -5.93
CA LYS A 438 33.48 -7.42 -5.95
C LYS A 438 32.26 -7.51 -6.88
N ARG A 439 31.43 -6.48 -6.92
CA ARG A 439 30.27 -6.39 -7.82
C ARG A 439 30.69 -6.39 -9.28
N LEU A 440 31.65 -5.55 -9.66
CA LEU A 440 32.20 -5.51 -11.02
C LEU A 440 32.86 -6.83 -11.42
N LEU A 441 33.65 -7.43 -10.53
CA LEU A 441 34.30 -8.72 -10.79
C LEU A 441 33.27 -9.84 -11.02
N ARG A 442 32.16 -9.82 -10.28
CA ARG A 442 31.06 -10.77 -10.46
C ARG A 442 30.33 -10.55 -11.78
N GLN A 443 30.02 -9.31 -12.14
CA GLN A 443 29.40 -8.98 -13.43
C GLN A 443 30.27 -9.44 -14.60
N LYS A 444 31.59 -9.18 -14.52
CA LYS A 444 32.57 -9.65 -15.52
C LYS A 444 32.59 -11.18 -15.63
N ARG A 445 32.55 -11.90 -14.50
CA ARG A 445 32.51 -13.36 -14.50
C ARG A 445 31.23 -13.90 -15.12
N VAL A 446 30.08 -13.29 -14.80
CA VAL A 446 28.78 -13.66 -15.40
C VAL A 446 28.81 -13.45 -16.91
N SER A 447 29.31 -12.31 -17.40
CA SER A 447 29.45 -12.06 -18.85
C SER A 447 30.42 -13.01 -19.55
N GLU A 448 31.41 -13.54 -18.83
CA GLU A 448 32.36 -14.54 -19.33
C GLU A 448 31.85 -15.99 -19.17
N GLY A 449 30.61 -16.22 -18.72
CA GLY A 449 30.08 -17.57 -18.48
C GLY A 449 30.76 -18.32 -17.32
N LYS A 450 31.35 -17.59 -16.38
CA LYS A 450 32.06 -18.12 -15.21
C LYS A 450 31.26 -17.93 -13.93
N CYS A 451 31.49 -18.81 -12.97
CA CYS A 451 30.88 -18.77 -11.65
C CYS A 451 31.16 -17.43 -10.96
N PRO A 452 30.13 -16.68 -10.50
CA PRO A 452 30.30 -15.38 -9.85
C PRO A 452 31.21 -15.46 -8.61
N GLN A 453 31.20 -16.59 -7.90
CA GLN A 453 31.91 -16.78 -6.65
C GLN A 453 33.37 -17.20 -6.85
N CYS A 454 33.62 -18.30 -7.55
CA CYS A 454 34.97 -18.87 -7.69
C CYS A 454 35.65 -18.59 -9.05
N GLY A 455 34.91 -18.12 -10.06
CA GLY A 455 35.46 -17.85 -11.40
C GLY A 455 35.70 -19.10 -12.26
N ARG A 456 35.26 -20.29 -11.84
CA ARG A 456 35.31 -21.51 -12.66
C ARG A 456 34.29 -21.43 -13.81
N PRO A 457 34.57 -22.03 -14.99
CA PRO A 457 33.59 -22.10 -16.08
C PRO A 457 32.32 -22.83 -15.62
N MET A 458 31.17 -22.42 -16.15
CA MET A 458 29.87 -23.04 -15.89
C MET A 458 29.29 -23.62 -17.18
N GLU A 459 28.57 -24.75 -17.07
CA GLU A 459 27.87 -25.37 -18.21
C GLU A 459 26.68 -24.53 -18.69
N GLN A 460 26.09 -23.74 -17.80
CA GLN A 460 25.02 -22.78 -18.10
C GLN A 460 25.41 -21.40 -17.54
N THR A 461 25.12 -20.35 -18.29
CA THR A 461 25.33 -18.96 -17.85
C THR A 461 24.55 -18.70 -16.57
N ALA A 462 25.16 -17.99 -15.61
CA ALA A 462 24.50 -17.76 -14.33
C ALA A 462 23.19 -16.97 -14.51
N GLU A 463 22.09 -17.51 -14.01
CA GLU A 463 20.77 -16.88 -14.03
C GLU A 463 20.51 -16.14 -12.70
N GLY A 464 19.86 -14.97 -12.78
CA GLY A 464 19.49 -14.13 -11.64
C GLY A 464 20.36 -12.87 -11.43
N THR A 465 19.80 -11.88 -10.73
CA THR A 465 20.52 -10.67 -10.29
C THR A 465 21.19 -10.88 -8.93
N TYR A 466 21.99 -9.94 -8.41
CA TYR A 466 22.50 -10.04 -7.02
C TYR A 466 21.39 -10.06 -5.95
N LYS A 467 20.19 -9.58 -6.30
CA LYS A 467 19.00 -9.62 -5.42
C LYS A 467 18.21 -10.92 -5.56
N ASP A 468 18.32 -11.61 -6.70
CA ASP A 468 17.76 -12.95 -6.92
C ASP A 468 18.83 -14.02 -6.65
N ARG A 469 18.44 -15.29 -6.48
CA ARG A 469 19.39 -16.35 -6.18
C ARG A 469 20.30 -16.64 -7.38
N LEU A 470 21.44 -15.95 -7.48
CA LEU A 470 22.50 -16.24 -8.44
C LEU A 470 22.87 -17.73 -8.40
N THR A 471 22.75 -18.39 -9.56
CA THR A 471 23.24 -19.77 -9.72
C THR A 471 24.77 -19.80 -9.65
N TYR A 472 25.32 -20.70 -8.85
CA TYR A 472 26.77 -20.95 -8.74
C TYR A 472 27.13 -22.29 -9.39
N CYS A 473 28.43 -22.52 -9.64
CA CYS A 473 28.90 -23.86 -10.01
C CYS A 473 28.62 -24.89 -8.90
N ASN A 474 28.58 -26.17 -9.27
CA ASN A 474 28.25 -27.27 -8.37
C ASN A 474 29.09 -27.26 -7.08
N ASP A 475 30.41 -27.05 -7.18
CA ASP A 475 31.29 -26.98 -6.01
C ASP A 475 30.93 -25.85 -5.03
N CYS A 476 30.61 -24.67 -5.56
CA CYS A 476 30.18 -23.54 -4.73
C CYS A 476 28.80 -23.79 -4.13
N MET A 477 27.91 -24.44 -4.87
CA MET A 477 26.58 -24.80 -4.37
C MET A 477 26.68 -25.81 -3.23
N GLU A 478 27.52 -26.84 -3.34
CA GLU A 478 27.78 -27.81 -2.27
C GLU A 478 28.45 -27.17 -1.05
N TYR A 479 29.44 -26.30 -1.26
CA TYR A 479 30.06 -25.55 -0.18
C TYR A 479 29.03 -24.76 0.65
N TRP A 480 28.13 -24.03 -0.02
CA TRP A 480 27.07 -23.28 0.68
C TRP A 480 26.06 -24.21 1.34
N LYS A 481 25.63 -25.31 0.69
CA LYS A 481 24.74 -26.31 1.29
C LYS A 481 25.32 -26.89 2.59
N ARG A 482 26.63 -27.21 2.61
CA ARG A 482 27.32 -27.69 3.82
C ARG A 482 27.33 -26.62 4.92
N LYS A 483 27.75 -25.40 4.58
CA LYS A 483 27.82 -24.27 5.52
C LYS A 483 26.46 -23.88 6.13
N TYR A 484 25.37 -23.99 5.37
CA TYR A 484 24.02 -23.73 5.89
C TYR A 484 23.49 -24.86 6.78
N ARG A 485 23.91 -26.11 6.56
CA ARG A 485 23.59 -27.24 7.45
C ARG A 485 24.33 -27.11 8.79
N GLU A 486 25.61 -26.74 8.76
CA GLU A 486 26.43 -26.51 9.97
C GLU A 486 25.97 -25.31 10.82
N LYS A 487 25.23 -24.35 10.25
CA LYS A 487 24.63 -23.24 11.00
C LYS A 487 23.27 -23.57 11.64
N LYS A 488 22.67 -24.71 11.28
CA LYS A 488 21.36 -25.18 11.76
C LYS A 488 21.46 -26.32 12.77
N ALA A 489 22.61 -26.99 12.83
CA ALA A 489 23.03 -27.82 13.96
C ALA A 489 23.70 -26.93 15.00
#